data_AF-A0A519UEQ4-F1
#
_entry.id   AF-A0A519UEQ4-F1
#
_cell.length_a   1.000
_cell.length_b   1.000
_cell.length_c   1.000
_cell.angle_alpha   90.00
_cell.angle_beta   90.00
_cell.angle_gamma   90.00
#
_symmetry.space_group_name_H-M   'P 1'
#
loop_
_entity.id
_entity.type
_entity.pdbx_description
1 polymer ?
#
loop_
_entity_poly.entity_id
_entity_poly.type
_entity_poly.pdbx_seq_one_letter_code
_entity_poly.pdbx_strand_id
1 'polypeptide(L)'
;MEKNRKLPGKVSSMLLPALSLSVLFSCSKQDLQQPTSSQDLSSSALTTTTSTLALSGNILHRENFEGSTAFAGLNTQFEASHTFAFATSPVFQGKKSGRFELRDTDPENNGGTRAEAVFPVITNLNRWYSFAVYFPSADFKPDSEDELIGQWKQHERKTSSAISLRIKEDRFRLTVIPVYMQASEKIDLGPVVKDKWLSFVFHIKHSSGTDGVLELWIDGKKVVSRNGSNMYKPGVEPNMTNPEWKVGIYKSGWNGTQTSLTSKRVLYYDDIKVGSENATYSEMLPGSDGTTTVPTPTPPPTPTTPTSPVPTTPTVPTVPTIPTTPSAVTSFTLVSAHTEKDIRTITEGLAISLATIDVDKLNIRANIAAGYQSVKFELSGMKTKSFIDSNFPYSLHGDDGASNYYFDTWNPPALGKYTLKATPYT
;
A
#
# COMPACT_ATOMS: atom_id res chain seq x y z
N MET A 1 -71.54 31.68 18.61
CA MET A 1 -70.14 32.13 18.45
C MET A 1 -69.45 31.16 17.48
N GLU A 2 -69.41 31.33 16.15
CA GLU A 2 -69.73 32.50 15.30
C GLU A 2 -68.81 33.70 15.55
N LYS A 3 -68.15 34.39 14.58
CA LYS A 3 -68.03 34.36 13.09
C LYS A 3 -66.51 34.35 12.77
N ASN A 4 -65.93 33.78 11.69
CA ASN A 4 -66.18 33.88 10.23
C ASN A 4 -65.79 35.26 9.61
N ARG A 5 -65.20 35.25 8.39
CA ARG A 5 -64.64 36.35 7.53
C ARG A 5 -63.14 36.66 7.69
N LYS A 6 -62.38 37.05 6.63
CA LYS A 6 -62.56 36.94 5.15
C LYS A 6 -61.24 37.18 4.36
N LEU A 7 -61.13 36.62 3.15
CA LEU A 7 -60.23 37.06 2.06
C LEU A 7 -60.85 38.23 1.24
N PRO A 8 -60.03 39.01 0.49
CA PRO A 8 -59.73 38.76 -0.95
C PRO A 8 -58.23 38.46 -1.20
N GLY A 9 -57.72 38.00 -2.36
CA GLY A 9 -58.22 38.00 -3.77
C GLY A 9 -57.61 39.19 -4.56
N LYS A 10 -57.22 39.18 -5.85
CA LYS A 10 -57.28 38.31 -7.08
C LYS A 10 -56.23 38.92 -8.09
N VAL A 11 -55.89 38.54 -9.34
CA VAL A 11 -55.90 37.43 -10.38
C VAL A 11 -55.14 38.07 -11.59
N SER A 12 -54.38 37.47 -12.53
CA SER A 12 -54.13 36.12 -13.10
C SER A 12 -52.59 35.97 -13.37
N SER A 13 -51.93 35.00 -14.04
CA SER A 13 -52.16 33.81 -14.90
C SER A 13 -52.64 33.98 -16.36
N MET A 14 -51.75 33.81 -17.37
CA MET A 14 -51.97 32.97 -18.59
C MET A 14 -50.77 32.86 -19.59
N LEU A 15 -50.67 31.67 -20.21
CA LEU A 15 -50.14 31.26 -21.54
C LEU A 15 -48.68 31.54 -22.00
N LEU A 16 -48.07 30.45 -22.50
CA LEU A 16 -47.13 30.43 -23.63
C LEU A 16 -47.93 30.39 -24.96
N PRO A 17 -47.35 30.80 -26.11
CA PRO A 17 -46.87 29.78 -27.05
C PRO A 17 -45.57 30.17 -27.80
N ALA A 18 -45.05 29.25 -28.62
CA ALA A 18 -43.90 29.48 -29.50
C ALA A 18 -44.32 29.46 -30.99
N LEU A 19 -43.61 30.20 -31.84
CA LEU A 19 -43.51 29.91 -33.28
C LEU A 19 -42.20 30.47 -33.88
N SER A 20 -41.79 29.87 -34.99
CA SER A 20 -40.51 30.08 -35.68
C SER A 20 -40.59 31.10 -36.83
N LEU A 21 -39.45 31.69 -37.21
CA LEU A 21 -39.23 32.11 -38.59
C LEU A 21 -37.76 31.90 -39.01
N SER A 22 -37.55 31.56 -40.29
CA SER A 22 -36.27 31.19 -40.90
C SER A 22 -35.86 32.17 -41.99
N VAL A 23 -34.56 32.28 -42.28
CA VAL A 23 -34.03 32.99 -43.46
C VAL A 23 -33.05 32.09 -44.21
N LEU A 24 -33.10 32.12 -45.54
CA LEU A 24 -32.26 31.31 -46.44
C LEU A 24 -31.44 32.22 -47.37
N PHE A 25 -30.13 31.98 -47.44
CA PHE A 25 -29.26 32.28 -48.57
C PHE A 25 -28.29 31.09 -48.67
N SER A 26 -28.17 30.30 -49.75
CA SER A 26 -28.29 30.55 -51.20
C SER A 26 -27.10 31.29 -51.81
N CYS A 27 -26.06 30.54 -52.16
CA CYS A 27 -25.33 30.72 -53.42
C CYS A 27 -24.64 29.40 -53.85
N SER A 28 -24.07 29.37 -55.07
CA SER A 28 -23.89 28.14 -55.86
C SER A 28 -22.48 27.52 -55.87
N LYS A 29 -22.42 26.27 -56.35
CA LYS A 29 -21.21 25.50 -56.71
C LYS A 29 -20.19 26.31 -57.53
N GLN A 30 -18.91 25.94 -57.40
CA GLN A 30 -18.12 25.47 -58.55
C GLN A 30 -16.98 24.54 -58.10
N ASP A 31 -16.62 23.58 -58.96
CA ASP A 31 -15.58 22.57 -58.73
C ASP A 31 -14.17 23.12 -59.04
N LEU A 32 -13.12 22.63 -58.37
CA LEU A 32 -12.02 21.84 -58.98
C LEU A 32 -10.78 21.64 -58.08
N GLN A 33 -10.17 20.46 -58.27
CA GLN A 33 -8.73 20.10 -58.10
C GLN A 33 -8.07 20.04 -56.70
N GLN A 34 -7.19 19.04 -56.59
CA GLN A 34 -6.26 18.81 -55.49
C GLN A 34 -5.02 19.70 -55.63
N PRO A 35 -4.39 20.13 -54.52
CA PRO A 35 -3.00 20.55 -54.53
C PRO A 35 -2.05 19.34 -54.49
N THR A 36 -1.07 19.31 -55.39
CA THR A 36 0.11 18.44 -55.28
C THR A 36 1.13 19.01 -54.28
N SER A 37 2.12 18.20 -53.90
CA SER A 37 3.27 18.59 -53.08
C SER A 37 4.10 19.75 -53.72
N SER A 38 4.94 20.51 -53.02
CA SER A 38 5.96 20.08 -52.03
C SER A 38 6.66 21.27 -51.33
N GLN A 39 7.38 20.98 -50.24
CA GLN A 39 8.33 21.84 -49.50
C GLN A 39 7.76 23.11 -48.82
N ASP A 40 8.37 23.72 -47.80
CA ASP A 40 9.52 23.31 -46.98
C ASP A 40 9.28 23.77 -45.53
N LEU A 41 9.72 23.01 -44.53
CA LEU A 41 9.99 23.51 -43.17
C LEU A 41 10.86 22.51 -42.40
N SER A 42 12.12 22.88 -42.18
CA SER A 42 13.08 22.06 -41.46
C SER A 42 12.69 21.85 -39.99
N SER A 43 12.52 20.61 -39.58
CA SER A 43 12.69 20.21 -38.18
C SER A 43 13.91 19.29 -38.09
N SER A 44 14.86 19.64 -37.21
CA SER A 44 16.09 18.89 -37.02
C SER A 44 15.80 17.59 -36.25
N ALA A 45 15.44 16.54 -36.98
CA ALA A 45 15.19 15.21 -36.43
C ALA A 45 16.45 14.66 -35.74
N LEU A 46 16.44 14.68 -34.41
CA LEU A 46 17.49 14.07 -33.60
C LEU A 46 17.42 12.54 -33.75
N THR A 47 18.35 11.97 -34.52
CA THR A 47 18.43 10.53 -34.81
C THR A 47 18.92 9.72 -33.60
N THR A 48 18.11 9.67 -32.56
CA THR A 48 18.33 8.75 -31.42
C THR A 48 17.86 7.36 -31.83
N THR A 49 18.78 6.48 -32.22
CA THR A 49 18.51 5.09 -32.64
C THR A 49 18.18 4.18 -31.44
N THR A 50 17.11 4.51 -30.72
CA THR A 50 16.56 3.65 -29.67
C THR A 50 15.80 2.50 -30.30
N SER A 51 16.07 1.25 -29.88
CA SER A 51 15.36 0.06 -30.38
C SER A 51 13.96 -0.07 -29.78
N THR A 52 13.08 0.90 -30.06
CA THR A 52 11.66 0.81 -29.72
C THR A 52 10.97 -0.19 -30.63
N LEU A 53 10.84 -1.43 -30.16
CA LEU A 53 9.71 -2.27 -30.55
C LEU A 53 8.44 -1.42 -30.35
N ALA A 54 7.63 -1.30 -31.40
CA ALA A 54 6.46 -0.44 -31.36
C ALA A 54 5.50 -0.94 -30.27
N LEU A 55 5.35 -0.15 -29.20
CA LEU A 55 4.29 -0.35 -28.23
C LEU A 55 2.95 -0.39 -28.99
N SER A 56 2.04 -1.29 -28.61
CA SER A 56 0.69 -1.23 -29.17
C SER A 56 0.08 0.14 -28.83
N GLY A 57 -0.81 0.64 -29.69
CA GLY A 57 -1.48 1.94 -29.48
C GLY A 57 -2.32 2.03 -28.19
N ASN A 58 -2.40 0.93 -27.43
CA ASN A 58 -3.06 0.85 -26.15
C ASN A 58 -2.12 1.06 -24.95
N ILE A 59 -0.81 0.91 -25.10
CA ILE A 59 0.14 1.13 -23.99
C ILE A 59 0.52 2.62 -23.93
N LEU A 60 0.04 3.31 -22.89
CA LEU A 60 0.25 4.73 -22.66
C LEU A 60 1.60 5.05 -22.01
N HIS A 61 2.16 4.09 -21.28
CA HIS A 61 3.49 4.16 -20.69
C HIS A 61 4.06 2.76 -20.50
N ARG A 62 5.37 2.59 -20.70
CA ARG A 62 6.15 1.40 -20.32
C ARG A 62 7.49 1.86 -19.74
N GLU A 63 7.80 1.40 -18.54
CA GLU A 63 9.14 1.48 -17.94
C GLU A 63 9.68 0.05 -17.78
N ASN A 64 10.76 -0.23 -18.52
CA ASN A 64 11.46 -1.53 -18.52
C ASN A 64 12.93 -1.38 -18.10
N PHE A 65 13.33 -0.21 -17.61
CA PHE A 65 14.64 0.11 -17.07
C PHE A 65 15.84 -0.06 -18.03
N GLU A 66 15.62 -0.41 -19.30
CA GLU A 66 16.66 -0.50 -20.32
C GLU A 66 17.19 0.88 -20.76
N GLY A 67 16.39 1.94 -20.61
CA GLY A 67 16.82 3.34 -20.85
C GLY A 67 17.93 3.84 -19.92
N SER A 68 18.51 5.00 -20.23
CA SER A 68 19.52 5.66 -19.38
C SER A 68 18.93 6.33 -18.13
N THR A 69 17.63 6.60 -18.15
CA THR A 69 16.90 7.41 -17.16
C THR A 69 15.58 6.71 -16.88
N ALA A 70 15.32 6.39 -15.61
CA ALA A 70 14.05 5.79 -15.20
C ALA A 70 12.99 6.87 -14.94
N PHE A 71 11.72 6.54 -15.18
CA PHE A 71 10.54 7.37 -14.92
C PHE A 71 10.63 8.76 -15.59
N ALA A 72 11.24 8.83 -16.77
CA ALA A 72 11.45 10.08 -17.50
C ALA A 72 10.12 10.83 -17.76
N GLY A 73 10.03 12.06 -17.25
CA GLY A 73 8.83 12.91 -17.34
C GLY A 73 7.75 12.65 -16.28
N LEU A 74 7.98 11.71 -15.35
CA LEU A 74 7.13 11.50 -14.17
C LEU A 74 7.68 12.24 -12.95
N ASN A 75 6.84 12.40 -11.93
CA ASN A 75 7.28 12.84 -10.61
C ASN A 75 7.77 11.64 -9.80
N THR A 76 8.81 11.82 -8.97
CA THR A 76 9.35 10.79 -8.09
C THR A 76 9.49 11.31 -6.67
N GLN A 77 9.20 10.47 -5.70
CA GLN A 77 9.30 10.76 -4.26
C GLN A 77 10.47 9.92 -3.73
N PHE A 78 11.69 10.33 -4.11
CA PHE A 78 12.97 9.64 -3.89
C PHE A 78 13.93 10.55 -3.11
N GLU A 79 13.75 10.67 -1.79
CA GLU A 79 14.44 11.70 -1.00
C GLU A 79 15.91 11.38 -0.64
N ALA A 80 16.38 10.16 -0.88
CA ALA A 80 17.76 9.75 -0.63
C ALA A 80 18.43 9.16 -1.88
N SER A 81 19.76 9.29 -1.98
CA SER A 81 20.51 8.85 -3.17
C SER A 81 20.57 7.33 -3.36
N HIS A 82 20.24 6.53 -2.33
CA HIS A 82 20.08 5.08 -2.45
C HIS A 82 18.66 4.66 -2.82
N THR A 83 17.68 5.57 -2.81
CA THR A 83 16.25 5.22 -2.86
C THR A 83 15.85 4.53 -4.16
N PHE A 84 16.51 4.87 -5.27
CA PHE A 84 16.37 4.17 -6.55
C PHE A 84 17.74 3.92 -7.20
N ALA A 85 17.93 2.75 -7.81
CA ALA A 85 19.06 2.45 -8.67
C ALA A 85 18.68 1.48 -9.80
N PHE A 86 19.38 1.56 -10.93
CA PHE A 86 19.38 0.46 -11.90
C PHE A 86 20.15 -0.74 -11.34
N ALA A 87 19.60 -1.95 -11.43
CA ALA A 87 20.27 -3.18 -11.04
C ALA A 87 20.36 -4.17 -12.21
N THR A 88 21.46 -4.90 -12.30
CA THR A 88 21.67 -5.98 -13.30
C THR A 88 21.39 -7.38 -12.74
N SER A 89 20.97 -7.47 -11.47
CA SER A 89 20.46 -8.69 -10.85
C SER A 89 19.65 -8.34 -9.59
N PRO A 90 18.46 -8.95 -9.36
CA PRO A 90 17.69 -9.75 -10.32
C PRO A 90 17.16 -8.87 -11.47
N VAL A 91 16.85 -9.51 -12.60
CA VAL A 91 16.25 -8.90 -13.79
C VAL A 91 15.09 -9.80 -14.23
N PHE A 92 14.00 -9.25 -14.76
CA PHE A 92 12.87 -10.04 -15.27
C PHE A 92 12.93 -10.19 -16.79
N GLN A 93 13.27 -9.10 -17.49
CA GLN A 93 13.45 -9.03 -18.94
C GLN A 93 14.64 -8.13 -19.29
N GLY A 94 15.20 -8.27 -20.50
CA GLY A 94 16.31 -7.39 -20.92
C GLY A 94 17.59 -7.59 -20.10
N LYS A 95 18.12 -6.52 -19.50
CA LYS A 95 19.42 -6.46 -18.82
C LYS A 95 19.38 -5.72 -17.47
N LYS A 96 18.34 -4.95 -17.19
CA LYS A 96 18.21 -4.11 -15.99
C LYS A 96 16.81 -4.20 -15.37
N SER A 97 16.76 -4.05 -14.05
CA SER A 97 15.55 -3.78 -13.28
C SER A 97 15.69 -2.49 -12.47
N GLY A 98 14.56 -1.95 -12.02
CA GLY A 98 14.52 -0.82 -11.11
C GLY A 98 14.57 -1.30 -9.67
N ARG A 99 15.71 -1.14 -9.00
CA ARG A 99 15.87 -1.43 -7.57
C ARG A 99 15.39 -0.25 -6.74
N PHE A 100 14.42 -0.49 -5.87
CA PHE A 100 13.95 0.46 -4.88
C PHE A 100 14.50 0.06 -3.52
N GLU A 101 15.05 1.02 -2.77
CA GLU A 101 15.42 0.85 -1.36
C GLU A 101 14.76 1.95 -0.54
N LEU A 102 14.32 1.61 0.68
CA LEU A 102 13.81 2.56 1.64
C LEU A 102 14.31 2.18 3.03
N ARG A 103 14.67 3.17 3.84
CA ARG A 103 15.09 3.01 5.23
C ARG A 103 14.18 3.80 6.16
N ASP A 104 14.14 3.39 7.43
CA ASP A 104 13.45 4.15 8.49
C ASP A 104 14.11 5.51 8.77
N THR A 105 15.39 5.68 8.42
CA THR A 105 16.14 6.94 8.47
C THR A 105 15.91 7.88 7.29
N ASP A 106 15.19 7.46 6.24
CA ASP A 106 15.02 8.28 5.04
C ASP A 106 13.97 9.38 5.28
N PRO A 107 14.22 10.64 4.88
CA PRO A 107 13.34 11.76 5.23
C PRO A 107 11.97 11.67 4.55
N GLU A 108 10.93 12.16 5.24
CA GLU A 108 9.55 12.11 4.75
C GLU A 108 9.31 13.06 3.56
N ASN A 109 8.87 12.51 2.43
CA ASN A 109 8.19 13.29 1.40
C ASN A 109 6.69 13.40 1.78
N ASN A 110 6.14 14.62 1.83
CA ASN A 110 4.70 14.87 2.05
C ASN A 110 4.06 14.02 3.19
N GLY A 111 4.67 14.03 4.38
CA GLY A 111 4.11 13.37 5.56
C GLY A 111 4.18 11.84 5.54
N GLY A 112 5.24 11.26 4.95
CA GLY A 112 5.53 9.84 5.11
C GLY A 112 6.72 9.30 4.32
N THR A 113 7.33 8.27 4.89
CA THR A 113 8.58 7.63 4.46
C THR A 113 8.33 6.74 3.25
N ARG A 114 8.96 7.06 2.11
CA ARG A 114 8.58 6.48 0.80
C ARG A 114 9.67 6.51 -0.27
N ALA A 115 9.46 5.65 -1.26
CA ALA A 115 10.22 5.50 -2.49
C ALA A 115 9.22 5.25 -3.63
N GLU A 116 8.55 6.29 -4.14
CA GLU A 116 7.42 6.14 -5.09
C GLU A 116 7.63 6.88 -6.42
N ALA A 117 7.37 6.21 -7.55
CA ALA A 117 7.12 6.88 -8.82
C ALA A 117 5.63 7.26 -8.91
N VAL A 118 5.33 8.47 -9.39
CA VAL A 118 3.99 9.06 -9.40
C VAL A 118 3.54 9.36 -10.83
N PHE A 119 2.48 8.69 -11.26
CA PHE A 119 1.82 8.90 -12.54
C PHE A 119 0.82 10.07 -12.47
N PRO A 120 0.53 10.74 -13.60
CA PRO A 120 -0.47 11.80 -13.63
C PRO A 120 -1.86 11.35 -13.16
N VAL A 121 -2.63 12.30 -12.63
CA VAL A 121 -4.06 12.14 -12.33
C VAL A 121 -4.81 11.69 -13.59
N ILE A 122 -5.56 10.59 -13.50
CA ILE A 122 -6.21 10.00 -14.67
C ILE A 122 -7.40 10.81 -15.18
N THR A 123 -7.48 10.98 -16.50
CA THR A 123 -8.57 11.68 -17.19
C THR A 123 -9.68 10.73 -17.60
N ASN A 124 -9.35 9.59 -18.22
CA ASN A 124 -10.26 8.47 -18.39
C ASN A 124 -10.16 7.55 -17.16
N LEU A 125 -11.32 7.20 -16.59
CA LEU A 125 -11.47 6.35 -15.41
C LEU A 125 -11.37 4.84 -15.71
N ASN A 126 -11.39 4.41 -16.98
CA ASN A 126 -11.07 3.05 -17.37
C ASN A 126 -9.59 2.92 -17.76
N ARG A 127 -8.80 2.16 -16.99
CA ARG A 127 -7.35 2.00 -17.17
C ARG A 127 -6.89 0.59 -16.81
N TRP A 128 -5.80 0.19 -17.45
CA TRP A 128 -5.03 -0.99 -17.06
C TRP A 128 -3.68 -0.59 -16.47
N TYR A 129 -3.16 -1.41 -15.56
CA TYR A 129 -1.87 -1.21 -14.92
C TYR A 129 -1.18 -2.56 -14.75
N SER A 130 0.14 -2.64 -14.95
CA SER A 130 0.90 -3.86 -14.67
C SER A 130 2.32 -3.58 -14.21
N PHE A 131 2.95 -4.59 -13.61
CA PHE A 131 4.37 -4.64 -13.30
C PHE A 131 4.79 -6.07 -12.97
N ALA A 132 6.06 -6.40 -13.20
CA ALA A 132 6.75 -7.46 -12.49
C ALA A 132 7.40 -6.89 -11.22
N VAL A 133 7.40 -7.65 -10.12
CA VAL A 133 8.04 -7.27 -8.85
C VAL A 133 8.74 -8.46 -8.20
N TYR A 134 9.89 -8.22 -7.56
CA TYR A 134 10.73 -9.22 -6.89
C TYR A 134 11.01 -8.82 -5.44
N PHE A 135 10.82 -9.78 -4.52
CA PHE A 135 11.02 -9.59 -3.08
C PHE A 135 12.23 -10.40 -2.59
N PRO A 136 13.42 -9.80 -2.43
CA PRO A 136 14.59 -10.50 -1.92
C PRO A 136 14.38 -10.93 -0.47
N SER A 137 14.49 -12.23 -0.15
CA SER A 137 14.34 -12.73 1.22
C SER A 137 15.41 -12.16 2.17
N ALA A 138 16.55 -11.72 1.64
CA ALA A 138 17.62 -11.06 2.38
C ALA A 138 17.16 -9.73 3.00
N ASP A 139 16.46 -8.89 2.22
CA ASP A 139 16.20 -7.48 2.53
C ASP A 139 14.71 -7.11 2.69
N PHE A 140 13.79 -7.99 2.28
CA PHE A 140 12.34 -7.84 2.52
C PHE A 140 11.89 -8.92 3.51
N LYS A 141 12.16 -8.67 4.80
CA LYS A 141 11.68 -9.52 5.91
C LYS A 141 10.18 -9.28 6.19
N PRO A 142 9.47 -10.27 6.76
CA PRO A 142 8.15 -10.07 7.36
C PRO A 142 8.14 -8.93 8.39
N ASP A 143 7.01 -8.24 8.51
CA ASP A 143 6.83 -7.12 9.44
C ASP A 143 5.38 -7.07 9.95
N SER A 144 5.20 -6.58 11.18
CA SER A 144 3.88 -6.37 11.77
C SER A 144 3.21 -5.09 11.26
N GLU A 145 3.97 -4.15 10.69
CA GLU A 145 3.42 -2.87 10.24
C GLU A 145 3.05 -2.84 8.76
N ASP A 146 2.01 -2.06 8.46
CA ASP A 146 1.39 -1.96 7.14
C ASP A 146 2.20 -1.04 6.22
N GLU A 147 2.46 -1.54 5.01
CA GLU A 147 3.18 -0.86 3.93
C GLU A 147 2.50 -1.14 2.60
N LEU A 148 2.68 -0.26 1.62
CA LEU A 148 2.11 -0.42 0.29
C LEU A 148 3.17 -0.35 -0.80
N ILE A 149 2.87 -1.06 -1.89
CA ILE A 149 3.73 -1.19 -3.07
C ILE A 149 3.06 -0.62 -4.33
N GLY A 150 1.74 -0.42 -4.30
CA GLY A 150 1.03 0.37 -5.29
C GLY A 150 -0.24 1.01 -4.72
N GLN A 151 -0.59 2.22 -5.15
CA GLN A 151 -1.78 2.92 -4.68
C GLN A 151 -2.42 3.83 -5.71
N TRP A 152 -3.75 3.95 -5.62
CA TRP A 152 -4.56 4.90 -6.38
C TRP A 152 -5.03 5.99 -5.40
N LYS A 153 -4.23 7.05 -5.29
CA LYS A 153 -4.42 8.17 -4.36
C LYS A 153 -5.35 9.19 -4.99
N GLN A 154 -6.21 9.81 -4.19
CA GLN A 154 -6.93 11.04 -4.56
C GLN A 154 -6.50 12.14 -3.59
N HIS A 155 -6.35 13.38 -4.07
CA HIS A 155 -5.76 14.46 -3.26
C HIS A 155 -6.74 15.05 -2.25
N GLU A 156 -6.35 15.03 -0.98
CA GLU A 156 -6.83 15.86 0.15
C GLU A 156 -5.91 15.55 1.36
N ARG A 157 -5.84 16.45 2.35
CA ARG A 157 -4.99 16.33 3.55
C ARG A 157 -5.28 15.11 4.43
N LYS A 158 -6.47 14.50 4.35
CA LYS A 158 -6.92 13.40 5.22
C LYS A 158 -7.34 12.12 4.49
N THR A 159 -7.16 12.06 3.16
CA THR A 159 -7.59 10.90 2.37
C THR A 159 -6.53 9.79 2.33
N SER A 160 -6.86 8.63 2.90
CA SER A 160 -6.24 7.36 2.50
C SER A 160 -6.51 7.08 1.01
N SER A 161 -5.66 6.29 0.35
CA SER A 161 -5.87 5.92 -1.06
C SER A 161 -7.06 4.97 -1.25
N ALA A 162 -7.91 5.25 -2.24
CA ALA A 162 -9.18 4.54 -2.43
C ALA A 162 -8.99 3.08 -2.88
N ILE A 163 -7.87 2.79 -3.56
CA ILE A 163 -7.36 1.43 -3.77
C ILE A 163 -5.88 1.43 -3.39
N SER A 164 -5.40 0.38 -2.71
CA SER A 164 -3.97 0.15 -2.48
C SER A 164 -3.63 -1.33 -2.39
N LEU A 165 -2.54 -1.74 -3.06
CA LEU A 165 -1.90 -3.04 -2.90
C LEU A 165 -0.89 -2.94 -1.76
N ARG A 166 -1.19 -3.65 -0.66
CA ARG A 166 -0.45 -3.60 0.59
C ARG A 166 0.25 -4.91 0.90
N ILE A 167 1.26 -4.84 1.76
CA ILE A 167 1.88 -5.97 2.42
C ILE A 167 1.78 -5.75 3.92
N LYS A 168 1.31 -6.77 4.64
CA LYS A 168 1.36 -6.83 6.12
C LYS A 168 1.47 -8.28 6.55
N GLU A 169 2.30 -8.58 7.56
CA GLU A 169 2.54 -9.95 8.07
C GLU A 169 2.91 -10.93 6.94
N ASP A 170 3.72 -10.43 5.98
CA ASP A 170 4.17 -11.10 4.76
C ASP A 170 3.06 -11.65 3.84
N ARG A 171 1.88 -11.03 3.88
CA ARG A 171 0.77 -11.29 2.95
C ARG A 171 0.40 -10.04 2.14
N PHE A 172 0.16 -10.24 0.84
CA PHE A 172 -0.42 -9.23 -0.03
C PHE A 172 -1.90 -9.00 0.32
N ARG A 173 -2.33 -7.74 0.37
CA ARG A 173 -3.72 -7.36 0.66
C ARG A 173 -4.18 -6.25 -0.29
N LEU A 174 -5.25 -6.48 -1.05
CA LEU A 174 -5.90 -5.42 -1.81
C LEU A 174 -6.86 -4.69 -0.87
N THR A 175 -6.54 -3.45 -0.54
CA THR A 175 -7.37 -2.58 0.30
C THR A 175 -8.19 -1.66 -0.59
N VAL A 176 -9.52 -1.67 -0.44
CA VAL A 176 -10.44 -0.77 -1.15
C VAL A 176 -11.23 0.03 -0.13
N ILE A 177 -11.30 1.35 -0.32
CA ILE A 177 -12.11 2.26 0.50
C ILE A 177 -13.23 2.78 -0.40
N PRO A 178 -14.41 2.13 -0.43
CA PRO A 178 -15.44 2.38 -1.44
C PRO A 178 -16.09 3.77 -1.32
N VAL A 179 -16.10 4.38 -0.14
CA VAL A 179 -16.63 5.73 0.10
C VAL A 179 -15.67 6.47 1.03
N TYR A 180 -15.52 7.78 0.85
CA TYR A 180 -14.66 8.61 1.70
C TYR A 180 -15.07 8.49 3.18
N MET A 181 -14.07 8.36 4.06
CA MET A 181 -14.20 8.09 5.51
C MET A 181 -14.95 6.79 5.90
N GLN A 182 -15.31 5.92 4.95
CA GLN A 182 -15.89 4.60 5.26
C GLN A 182 -14.79 3.59 5.63
N ALA A 183 -15.19 2.52 6.34
CA ALA A 183 -14.31 1.38 6.62
C ALA A 183 -13.80 0.74 5.31
N SER A 184 -12.53 0.33 5.32
CA SER A 184 -11.88 -0.33 4.19
C SER A 184 -12.27 -1.80 4.07
N GLU A 185 -12.64 -2.22 2.87
CA GLU A 185 -12.60 -3.62 2.46
C GLU A 185 -11.14 -4.07 2.31
N LYS A 186 -10.82 -5.30 2.73
CA LYS A 186 -9.46 -5.87 2.65
C LYS A 186 -9.54 -7.30 2.12
N ILE A 187 -9.06 -7.49 0.89
CA ILE A 187 -9.00 -8.80 0.24
C ILE A 187 -7.59 -9.37 0.45
N ASP A 188 -7.47 -10.51 1.13
CA ASP A 188 -6.21 -11.26 1.23
C ASP A 188 -5.90 -11.92 -0.12
N LEU A 189 -4.71 -11.66 -0.66
CA LEU A 189 -4.25 -12.17 -1.96
C LEU A 189 -3.26 -13.33 -1.79
N GLY A 190 -2.89 -13.69 -0.56
CA GLY A 190 -1.91 -14.74 -0.26
C GLY A 190 -0.53 -14.22 0.16
N PRO A 191 0.44 -15.13 0.39
CA PRO A 191 1.77 -14.79 0.89
C PRO A 191 2.63 -14.08 -0.15
N VAL A 192 3.58 -13.26 0.33
CA VAL A 192 4.63 -12.65 -0.49
C VAL A 192 5.69 -13.71 -0.82
N VAL A 193 5.63 -14.27 -2.04
CA VAL A 193 6.66 -15.20 -2.52
C VAL A 193 7.99 -14.47 -2.64
N LYS A 194 9.02 -15.00 -1.96
CA LYS A 194 10.37 -14.44 -1.96
C LYS A 194 11.23 -15.03 -3.06
N ASP A 195 12.29 -14.30 -3.40
CA ASP A 195 13.36 -14.68 -4.33
C ASP A 195 12.89 -15.12 -5.73
N LYS A 196 11.67 -14.73 -6.09
CA LYS A 196 10.99 -14.99 -7.36
C LYS A 196 10.34 -13.69 -7.85
N TRP A 197 10.35 -13.49 -9.18
CA TRP A 197 9.49 -12.50 -9.81
C TRP A 197 8.02 -12.92 -9.73
N LEU A 198 7.16 -11.95 -9.44
CA LEU A 198 5.71 -12.04 -9.47
C LEU A 198 5.18 -11.00 -10.45
N SER A 199 4.25 -11.41 -11.31
CA SER A 199 3.58 -10.55 -12.29
C SER A 199 2.22 -10.11 -11.77
N PHE A 200 1.96 -8.80 -11.79
CA PHE A 200 0.68 -8.20 -11.39
C PHE A 200 0.05 -7.50 -12.60
N VAL A 201 -1.23 -7.76 -12.84
CA VAL A 201 -2.04 -7.05 -13.85
C VAL A 201 -3.35 -6.60 -13.22
N PHE A 202 -3.68 -5.32 -13.35
CA PHE A 202 -4.91 -4.70 -12.91
C PHE A 202 -5.71 -4.19 -14.11
N HIS A 203 -7.03 -4.40 -14.07
CA HIS A 203 -8.00 -3.66 -14.88
C HIS A 203 -8.93 -2.94 -13.92
N ILE A 204 -9.01 -1.61 -14.04
CA ILE A 204 -9.78 -0.78 -13.13
C ILE A 204 -10.63 0.20 -13.94
N LYS A 205 -11.94 0.02 -13.86
CA LYS A 205 -12.90 1.08 -14.15
C LYS A 205 -13.23 1.76 -12.83
N HIS A 206 -12.64 2.92 -12.60
CA HIS A 206 -12.89 3.72 -11.42
C HIS A 206 -14.31 4.31 -11.46
N SER A 207 -15.07 4.17 -10.37
CA SER A 207 -16.36 4.81 -10.15
C SER A 207 -16.63 5.00 -8.66
N SER A 208 -17.37 6.07 -8.32
CA SER A 208 -17.92 6.28 -6.98
C SER A 208 -19.33 5.68 -6.82
N GLY A 209 -19.71 4.74 -7.70
CA GLY A 209 -21.04 4.13 -7.79
C GLY A 209 -20.98 2.60 -7.98
N THR A 210 -22.12 1.99 -8.29
CA THR A 210 -22.24 0.52 -8.43
C THR A 210 -21.58 -0.05 -9.70
N ASP A 211 -21.28 0.80 -10.68
CA ASP A 211 -20.76 0.44 -12.00
C ASP A 211 -19.21 0.39 -12.09
N GLY A 212 -18.52 0.54 -10.96
CA GLY A 212 -17.08 0.34 -10.85
C GLY A 212 -16.67 -1.11 -11.12
N VAL A 213 -15.45 -1.29 -11.60
CA VAL A 213 -14.81 -2.60 -11.85
C VAL A 213 -13.40 -2.56 -11.28
N LEU A 214 -13.01 -3.60 -10.56
CA LEU A 214 -11.65 -3.85 -10.09
C LEU A 214 -11.33 -5.33 -10.27
N GLU A 215 -10.46 -5.63 -11.23
CA GLU A 215 -9.96 -6.97 -11.50
C GLU A 215 -8.44 -7.01 -11.28
N LEU A 216 -7.95 -8.08 -10.68
CA LEU A 216 -6.53 -8.31 -10.43
C LEU A 216 -6.16 -9.74 -10.81
N TRP A 217 -5.07 -9.88 -11.55
CA TRP A 217 -4.39 -11.13 -11.82
C TRP A 217 -2.99 -11.12 -11.18
N ILE A 218 -2.59 -12.27 -10.62
CA ILE A 218 -1.23 -12.54 -10.16
C ILE A 218 -0.75 -13.82 -10.86
N ASP A 219 0.40 -13.79 -11.52
CA ASP A 219 1.01 -14.94 -12.24
C ASP A 219 0.00 -15.70 -13.12
N GLY A 220 -0.58 -14.99 -14.08
CA GLY A 220 -1.57 -15.54 -15.02
C GLY A 220 -2.99 -15.69 -14.46
N LYS A 221 -3.13 -15.83 -13.13
CA LYS A 221 -4.39 -16.20 -12.48
C LYS A 221 -5.16 -14.97 -12.01
N LYS A 222 -6.41 -14.80 -12.45
CA LYS A 222 -7.34 -13.82 -11.85
C LYS A 222 -7.61 -14.20 -10.39
N VAL A 223 -7.32 -13.29 -9.47
CA VAL A 223 -7.49 -13.44 -8.01
C VAL A 223 -8.52 -12.47 -7.43
N VAL A 224 -8.84 -11.36 -8.11
CA VAL A 224 -9.96 -10.48 -7.76
C VAL A 224 -10.82 -10.23 -8.98
N SER A 225 -12.14 -10.24 -8.77
CA SER A 225 -13.16 -9.76 -9.71
C SER A 225 -14.24 -9.07 -8.89
N ARG A 226 -14.14 -7.74 -8.75
CA ARG A 226 -14.99 -6.94 -7.86
C ARG A 226 -15.73 -5.86 -8.64
N ASN A 227 -17.01 -5.67 -8.33
CA ASN A 227 -17.81 -4.56 -8.82
C ASN A 227 -18.14 -3.55 -7.71
N GLY A 228 -18.63 -2.38 -8.11
CA GLY A 228 -19.01 -1.31 -7.20
C GLY A 228 -17.87 -0.38 -6.79
N SER A 229 -18.20 0.56 -5.91
CA SER A 229 -17.41 1.78 -5.70
C SER A 229 -15.96 1.49 -5.30
N ASN A 230 -15.04 2.20 -5.94
CA ASN A 230 -13.58 2.02 -5.84
C ASN A 230 -12.79 3.33 -6.04
N MET A 231 -13.48 4.48 -6.08
CA MET A 231 -12.90 5.82 -5.94
C MET A 231 -13.85 6.71 -5.13
N TYR A 232 -13.30 7.73 -4.46
CA TYR A 232 -14.11 8.78 -3.86
C TYR A 232 -14.74 9.65 -4.93
N LYS A 233 -15.97 10.11 -4.67
CA LYS A 233 -16.67 11.04 -5.56
C LYS A 233 -15.93 12.39 -5.61
N PRO A 234 -15.55 12.91 -6.80
CA PRO A 234 -14.96 14.24 -6.93
C PRO A 234 -15.89 15.31 -6.32
N GLY A 235 -15.29 16.30 -5.64
CA GLY A 235 -16.04 17.34 -4.92
C GLY A 235 -16.73 16.90 -3.62
N VAL A 236 -16.47 15.70 -3.08
CA VAL A 236 -16.85 15.36 -1.68
C VAL A 236 -15.99 16.10 -0.65
N GLU A 237 -14.79 16.51 -1.04
CA GLU A 237 -13.90 17.45 -0.34
C GLU A 237 -13.36 18.45 -1.39
N PRO A 238 -12.95 19.67 -1.00
CA PRO A 238 -12.63 20.76 -1.95
C PRO A 238 -11.57 20.43 -3.00
N ASN A 239 -10.58 19.60 -2.67
CA ASN A 239 -9.46 19.27 -3.56
C ASN A 239 -9.56 17.86 -4.17
N MET A 240 -10.68 17.14 -3.98
CA MET A 240 -10.80 15.73 -4.33
C MET A 240 -10.70 15.47 -5.84
N THR A 241 -9.50 15.06 -6.30
CA THR A 241 -9.19 14.73 -7.69
C THR A 241 -9.74 13.36 -8.12
N ASN A 242 -9.66 13.07 -9.42
CA ASN A 242 -9.56 11.68 -9.90
C ASN A 242 -8.30 11.00 -9.32
N PRO A 243 -8.20 9.66 -9.38
CA PRO A 243 -7.03 8.94 -8.90
C PRO A 243 -5.72 9.29 -9.65
N GLU A 244 -4.62 9.43 -8.92
CA GLU A 244 -3.25 9.26 -9.43
C GLU A 244 -2.74 7.87 -9.04
N TRP A 245 -1.98 7.21 -9.92
CA TRP A 245 -1.34 5.93 -9.59
C TRP A 245 0.08 6.15 -9.08
N LYS A 246 0.47 5.38 -8.06
CA LYS A 246 1.84 5.29 -7.57
C LYS A 246 2.28 3.85 -7.47
N VAL A 247 3.56 3.62 -7.73
CA VAL A 247 4.23 2.32 -7.63
C VAL A 247 5.60 2.52 -7.01
N GLY A 248 6.03 1.61 -6.13
CA GLY A 248 7.22 1.83 -5.32
C GLY A 248 7.16 1.15 -3.96
N ILE A 249 7.50 1.90 -2.91
CA ILE A 249 7.39 1.55 -1.49
C ILE A 249 6.85 2.76 -0.73
N TYR A 250 5.83 2.60 0.11
CA TYR A 250 5.44 3.57 1.14
C TYR A 250 5.19 2.83 2.45
N LYS A 251 5.85 3.24 3.54
CA LYS A 251 5.86 2.48 4.79
C LYS A 251 5.44 3.34 5.98
N SER A 252 4.12 3.39 6.19
CA SER A 252 3.44 4.13 7.26
C SER A 252 4.00 3.87 8.68
N GLY A 253 4.52 2.67 8.94
CA GLY A 253 5.15 2.31 10.22
C GLY A 253 6.52 2.94 10.49
N TRP A 254 7.05 3.73 9.56
CA TRP A 254 8.27 4.55 9.72
C TRP A 254 7.98 6.06 9.65
N ASN A 255 6.71 6.47 9.62
CA ASN A 255 6.37 7.89 9.60
C ASN A 255 6.59 8.55 10.97
N GLY A 256 7.09 9.78 10.99
CA GLY A 256 7.36 10.57 12.19
C GLY A 256 8.45 9.94 13.08
N THR A 257 8.05 9.43 14.24
CA THR A 257 8.92 8.76 15.21
C THR A 257 8.60 7.26 15.39
N GLN A 258 7.76 6.70 14.51
CA GLN A 258 7.39 5.29 14.56
C GLN A 258 8.52 4.39 14.07
N THR A 259 8.55 3.16 14.59
CA THR A 259 9.48 2.10 14.18
C THR A 259 8.72 0.79 14.04
N SER A 260 9.24 -0.15 13.25
CA SER A 260 8.63 -1.46 13.01
C SER A 260 9.63 -2.60 13.24
N LEU A 261 9.31 -3.83 12.84
CA LEU A 261 10.23 -4.98 12.99
C LEU A 261 11.46 -4.92 12.06
N THR A 262 11.54 -3.89 11.21
CA THR A 262 12.58 -3.73 10.19
C THR A 262 12.92 -2.26 10.02
N SER A 263 14.17 -1.96 9.64
CA SER A 263 14.68 -0.61 9.34
C SER A 263 15.03 -0.40 7.86
N LYS A 264 14.87 -1.44 7.03
CA LYS A 264 15.19 -1.42 5.60
C LYS A 264 14.19 -2.24 4.79
N ARG A 265 13.91 -1.78 3.57
CA ARG A 265 13.21 -2.47 2.50
C ARG A 265 14.03 -2.40 1.23
N VAL A 266 14.12 -3.51 0.52
CA VAL A 266 14.55 -3.54 -0.88
C VAL A 266 13.57 -4.40 -1.65
N LEU A 267 13.15 -3.92 -2.81
CA LEU A 267 12.46 -4.72 -3.83
C LEU A 267 12.89 -4.24 -5.22
N TYR A 268 12.57 -5.02 -6.25
CA TYR A 268 12.87 -4.68 -7.63
C TYR A 268 11.60 -4.69 -8.45
N TYR A 269 11.44 -3.74 -9.37
CA TYR A 269 10.41 -3.73 -10.39
C TYR A 269 11.00 -3.91 -11.78
N ASP A 270 10.17 -4.42 -12.69
CA ASP A 270 10.41 -4.48 -14.13
C ASP A 270 9.04 -4.44 -14.85
N ASP A 271 9.04 -4.16 -16.15
CA ASP A 271 7.87 -4.08 -17.04
C ASP A 271 6.63 -3.34 -16.49
N ILE A 272 6.86 -2.16 -15.89
CA ILE A 272 5.79 -1.30 -15.37
C ILE A 272 5.05 -0.71 -16.58
N LYS A 273 3.77 -1.05 -16.76
CA LYS A 273 2.93 -0.53 -17.87
C LYS A 273 1.69 0.20 -17.36
N VAL A 274 1.27 1.22 -18.11
CA VAL A 274 -0.08 1.82 -18.02
C VAL A 274 -0.76 1.62 -19.38
N GLY A 275 -1.93 0.99 -19.37
CA GLY A 275 -2.75 0.74 -20.56
C GLY A 275 -3.98 1.63 -20.62
N SER A 276 -4.42 1.92 -21.84
CA SER A 276 -5.66 2.63 -22.16
C SER A 276 -6.89 1.79 -21.82
N GLU A 277 -8.07 2.39 -21.97
CA GLU A 277 -9.37 1.75 -21.90
C GLU A 277 -9.56 0.59 -22.91
N ASN A 278 -8.74 0.56 -23.97
CA ASN A 278 -8.76 -0.43 -25.04
C ASN A 278 -7.64 -1.48 -24.90
N ALA A 279 -6.76 -1.36 -23.90
CA ALA A 279 -5.74 -2.36 -23.64
C ALA A 279 -6.37 -3.71 -23.24
N THR A 280 -5.72 -4.78 -23.67
CA THR A 280 -6.12 -6.15 -23.31
C THR A 280 -5.19 -6.72 -22.25
N TYR A 281 -5.70 -7.74 -21.53
CA TYR A 281 -4.91 -8.53 -20.59
C TYR A 281 -3.57 -9.02 -21.20
N SER A 282 -3.54 -9.39 -22.49
CA SER A 282 -2.35 -9.95 -23.12
C SER A 282 -1.27 -8.91 -23.47
N GLU A 283 -1.63 -7.65 -23.68
CA GLU A 283 -0.66 -6.54 -23.85
C GLU A 283 -0.09 -6.09 -22.50
N MET A 284 -0.92 -6.18 -21.46
CA MET A 284 -0.61 -5.82 -20.08
C MET A 284 0.10 -6.92 -19.29
N LEU A 285 0.36 -8.10 -19.88
CA LEU A 285 1.20 -9.10 -19.23
C LEU A 285 2.65 -8.58 -19.12
N PRO A 286 3.29 -8.67 -17.94
CA PRO A 286 4.72 -8.44 -17.83
C PRO A 286 5.50 -9.43 -18.72
N GLY A 287 6.43 -8.91 -19.54
CA GLY A 287 7.30 -9.71 -20.40
C GLY A 287 6.70 -10.09 -21.75
N SER A 288 5.46 -9.68 -22.07
CA SER A 288 4.91 -9.82 -23.42
C SER A 288 5.30 -8.61 -24.29
N ASP A 289 6.28 -8.81 -25.18
CA ASP A 289 6.62 -7.86 -26.25
C ASP A 289 5.66 -7.97 -27.46
N GLY A 290 4.36 -8.13 -27.17
CA GLY A 290 3.26 -8.16 -28.14
C GLY A 290 3.25 -9.31 -29.17
N THR A 291 4.27 -10.19 -29.18
CA THR A 291 4.58 -11.04 -30.34
C THR A 291 4.96 -12.50 -30.00
N THR A 292 4.16 -13.21 -29.19
CA THR A 292 4.11 -14.69 -29.27
C THR A 292 2.86 -15.28 -28.60
N THR A 293 2.49 -16.48 -29.03
CA THR A 293 1.43 -17.30 -28.42
C THR A 293 1.87 -17.88 -27.08
N VAL A 294 0.96 -17.89 -26.10
CA VAL A 294 1.21 -18.43 -24.75
C VAL A 294 1.51 -19.93 -24.81
N PRO A 295 2.70 -20.40 -24.38
CA PRO A 295 2.94 -21.83 -24.16
C PRO A 295 2.27 -22.27 -22.85
N THR A 296 1.60 -23.41 -22.86
CA THR A 296 1.01 -24.01 -21.65
C THR A 296 2.11 -24.34 -20.63
N PRO A 297 1.98 -23.98 -19.35
CA PRO A 297 3.02 -24.26 -18.35
C PRO A 297 3.19 -25.77 -18.14
N THR A 298 4.40 -26.26 -18.41
CA THR A 298 4.82 -27.61 -18.03
C THR A 298 4.86 -27.72 -16.49
N PRO A 299 4.33 -28.79 -15.87
CA PRO A 299 4.35 -28.94 -14.42
C PRO A 299 5.80 -29.07 -13.90
N PRO A 300 6.13 -28.49 -12.73
CA PRO A 300 7.47 -28.57 -12.16
C PRO A 300 7.80 -30.02 -11.71
N PRO A 301 9.07 -30.44 -11.79
CA PRO A 301 9.49 -31.76 -11.35
C PRO A 301 9.37 -31.92 -9.82
N THR A 302 9.02 -33.13 -9.37
CA THR A 302 8.87 -33.49 -7.96
C THR A 302 10.19 -33.30 -7.19
N PRO A 303 10.20 -32.57 -6.06
CA PRO A 303 11.39 -32.44 -5.21
C PRO A 303 11.82 -33.80 -4.64
N THR A 304 13.10 -34.14 -4.79
CA THR A 304 13.72 -35.31 -4.16
C THR A 304 14.26 -34.92 -2.77
N THR A 305 13.89 -35.70 -1.75
CA THR A 305 14.21 -35.40 -0.34
C THR A 305 15.70 -35.63 -0.04
N PRO A 306 16.45 -34.62 0.45
CA PRO A 306 17.78 -34.84 1.01
C PRO A 306 17.69 -35.50 2.38
N THR A 307 18.50 -36.54 2.64
CA THR A 307 18.63 -37.14 3.97
C THR A 307 19.52 -36.27 4.87
N SER A 308 18.99 -35.83 6.01
CA SER A 308 19.77 -35.05 6.99
C SER A 308 20.65 -35.96 7.86
N PRO A 309 21.92 -35.61 8.12
CA PRO A 309 22.74 -36.26 9.13
C PRO A 309 22.30 -35.86 10.55
N VAL A 310 22.71 -36.66 11.54
CA VAL A 310 22.38 -36.52 12.97
C VAL A 310 23.20 -35.40 13.62
N PRO A 311 22.60 -34.49 14.42
CA PRO A 311 23.34 -33.48 15.18
C PRO A 311 23.97 -34.07 16.45
N THR A 312 25.24 -33.73 16.70
CA THR A 312 25.96 -34.07 17.95
C THR A 312 25.82 -32.98 19.00
N THR A 313 25.64 -33.37 20.26
CA THR A 313 25.42 -32.46 21.41
C THR A 313 26.66 -31.62 21.75
N PRO A 314 26.54 -30.27 21.86
CA PRO A 314 27.57 -29.42 22.44
C PRO A 314 27.43 -29.30 23.98
N THR A 315 28.55 -29.23 24.68
CA THR A 315 28.62 -29.14 26.16
C THR A 315 28.24 -27.75 26.69
N VAL A 316 27.51 -27.69 27.81
CA VAL A 316 27.09 -26.42 28.44
C VAL A 316 28.21 -25.82 29.32
N PRO A 317 28.60 -24.54 29.11
CA PRO A 317 29.46 -23.81 30.05
C PRO A 317 28.67 -23.24 31.23
N THR A 318 29.25 -23.27 32.44
CA THR A 318 28.63 -22.70 33.65
C THR A 318 28.70 -21.17 33.64
N VAL A 319 27.57 -20.49 33.87
CA VAL A 319 27.49 -19.02 33.93
C VAL A 319 27.81 -18.53 35.36
N PRO A 320 28.72 -17.55 35.55
CA PRO A 320 29.00 -16.96 36.86
C PRO A 320 27.89 -15.99 37.30
N THR A 321 27.58 -15.99 38.59
CA THR A 321 26.60 -15.06 39.19
C THR A 321 27.18 -13.66 39.37
N ILE A 322 26.47 -12.65 38.86
CA ILE A 322 26.80 -11.22 38.99
C ILE A 322 26.02 -10.64 40.18
N PRO A 323 26.58 -9.70 40.99
CA PRO A 323 25.86 -9.07 42.08
C PRO A 323 24.63 -8.30 41.61
N THR A 324 23.50 -8.49 42.28
CA THR A 324 22.24 -7.81 41.95
C THR A 324 22.23 -6.36 42.44
N THR A 325 22.52 -5.43 41.54
CA THR A 325 21.99 -4.06 41.61
C THR A 325 20.46 -4.14 41.84
N PRO A 326 19.84 -3.29 42.68
CA PRO A 326 18.38 -3.27 42.81
C PRO A 326 17.73 -3.09 41.44
N SER A 327 16.87 -4.03 41.06
CA SER A 327 16.25 -4.05 39.73
C SER A 327 15.34 -2.85 39.54
N ALA A 328 15.62 -2.04 38.53
CA ALA A 328 14.82 -0.87 38.17
C ALA A 328 13.36 -1.24 37.86
N VAL A 329 13.14 -2.43 37.28
CA VAL A 329 11.81 -3.04 37.12
C VAL A 329 11.56 -3.94 38.33
N THR A 330 10.47 -3.69 39.07
CA THR A 330 10.13 -4.44 40.28
C THR A 330 9.17 -5.60 40.00
N SER A 331 8.29 -5.47 39.00
CA SER A 331 7.41 -6.55 38.53
C SER A 331 6.70 -6.16 37.23
N PHE A 332 6.08 -7.15 36.56
CA PHE A 332 5.13 -6.92 35.47
C PHE A 332 3.71 -7.25 35.92
N THR A 333 2.72 -6.48 35.47
CA THR A 333 1.29 -6.77 35.69
C THR A 333 0.58 -6.97 34.36
N LEU A 334 -0.16 -8.08 34.22
CA LEU A 334 -1.13 -8.25 33.15
C LEU A 334 -2.37 -7.40 33.47
N VAL A 335 -2.76 -6.54 32.53
CA VAL A 335 -3.88 -5.59 32.68
C VAL A 335 -4.97 -5.91 31.66
N SER A 336 -6.23 -5.88 32.11
CA SER A 336 -7.40 -5.83 31.24
C SER A 336 -7.44 -4.46 30.58
N ALA A 337 -7.12 -4.41 29.29
CA ALA A 337 -7.19 -3.22 28.47
C ALA A 337 -8.59 -3.03 27.84
N HIS A 338 -9.63 -3.56 28.49
CA HIS A 338 -11.05 -3.30 28.22
C HIS A 338 -11.80 -2.80 29.46
N THR A 339 -11.30 -3.12 30.66
CA THR A 339 -11.90 -2.71 31.94
C THR A 339 -10.94 -1.93 32.85
N GLU A 340 -9.75 -1.61 32.33
CA GLU A 340 -8.67 -0.84 32.95
C GLU A 340 -8.27 -1.33 34.36
N LYS A 341 -8.16 -2.66 34.50
CA LYS A 341 -7.93 -3.35 35.78
C LYS A 341 -6.81 -4.38 35.70
N ASP A 342 -5.98 -4.38 36.73
CA ASP A 342 -4.97 -5.41 36.99
C ASP A 342 -5.63 -6.80 37.09
N ILE A 343 -5.15 -7.76 36.30
CA ILE A 343 -5.61 -9.16 36.32
C ILE A 343 -4.72 -10.01 37.23
N ARG A 344 -3.39 -9.91 37.09
CA ARG A 344 -2.38 -10.58 37.94
C ARG A 344 -0.97 -10.09 37.63
N THR A 345 -0.06 -10.26 38.59
CA THR A 345 1.39 -10.19 38.35
C THR A 345 1.83 -11.29 37.39
N ILE A 346 2.79 -10.99 36.50
CA ILE A 346 3.46 -11.95 35.62
C ILE A 346 4.82 -12.31 36.22
N THR A 347 5.14 -13.61 36.25
CA THR A 347 6.45 -14.13 36.67
C THR A 347 7.10 -14.89 35.52
N GLU A 348 8.42 -15.09 35.58
CA GLU A 348 9.14 -15.88 34.58
C GLU A 348 8.55 -17.30 34.43
N GLY A 349 8.43 -17.79 33.19
CA GLY A 349 7.81 -19.08 32.89
C GLY A 349 6.29 -19.20 33.13
N LEU A 350 5.57 -18.15 33.54
CA LEU A 350 4.14 -18.23 33.86
C LEU A 350 3.28 -18.55 32.62
N ALA A 351 2.55 -19.67 32.68
CA ALA A 351 1.51 -19.99 31.69
C ALA A 351 0.22 -19.20 31.98
N ILE A 352 -0.25 -18.43 30.98
CA ILE A 352 -1.48 -17.63 31.07
C ILE A 352 -2.53 -18.26 30.14
N SER A 353 -3.65 -18.72 30.70
CA SER A 353 -4.78 -19.25 29.93
C SER A 353 -5.81 -18.16 29.66
N LEU A 354 -5.96 -17.75 28.40
CA LEU A 354 -6.96 -16.74 28.00
C LEU A 354 -8.39 -17.19 28.31
N ALA A 355 -8.68 -18.50 28.25
CA ALA A 355 -9.97 -19.05 28.64
C ALA A 355 -10.30 -18.94 30.16
N THR A 356 -9.40 -18.35 30.96
CA THR A 356 -9.63 -17.99 32.38
C THR A 356 -9.67 -16.48 32.61
N ILE A 357 -9.78 -15.69 31.53
CA ILE A 357 -9.80 -14.23 31.53
C ILE A 357 -11.03 -13.80 30.73
N ASP A 358 -11.94 -13.06 31.37
CA ASP A 358 -13.23 -12.65 30.79
C ASP A 358 -13.13 -11.43 29.85
N VAL A 359 -11.95 -11.24 29.23
CA VAL A 359 -11.63 -10.15 28.29
C VAL A 359 -10.57 -10.61 27.28
N ASP A 360 -10.77 -10.28 26.01
CA ASP A 360 -9.77 -10.55 24.96
C ASP A 360 -8.66 -9.48 24.91
N LYS A 361 -8.98 -8.20 25.16
CA LYS A 361 -7.98 -7.12 25.03
C LYS A 361 -7.12 -6.99 26.29
N LEU A 362 -5.82 -7.16 26.10
CA LEU A 362 -4.83 -7.18 27.18
C LEU A 362 -3.69 -6.17 26.94
N ASN A 363 -3.04 -5.77 28.03
CA ASN A 363 -1.80 -4.99 28.03
C ASN A 363 -0.90 -5.50 29.19
N ILE A 364 0.38 -5.13 29.21
CA ILE A 364 1.31 -5.45 30.30
C ILE A 364 1.95 -4.15 30.81
N ARG A 365 1.66 -3.79 32.06
CA ARG A 365 2.33 -2.67 32.75
C ARG A 365 3.66 -3.13 33.32
N ALA A 366 4.71 -2.30 33.22
CA ALA A 366 5.93 -2.47 34.00
C ALA A 366 5.81 -1.64 35.29
N ASN A 367 5.83 -2.31 36.45
CA ASN A 367 5.99 -1.63 37.73
C ASN A 367 7.50 -1.41 37.95
N ILE A 368 7.90 -0.16 38.20
CA ILE A 368 9.31 0.24 38.31
C ILE A 368 9.57 1.03 39.59
N ALA A 369 10.84 1.18 39.97
CA ALA A 369 11.24 2.08 41.05
C ALA A 369 11.05 3.55 40.66
N ALA A 370 10.97 4.46 41.64
CA ALA A 370 10.89 5.89 41.38
C ALA A 370 12.22 6.44 40.83
N GLY A 371 12.16 7.51 40.03
CA GLY A 371 13.32 8.20 39.47
C GLY A 371 13.65 7.91 38.00
N TYR A 372 12.84 7.10 37.33
CA TYR A 372 12.90 6.88 35.88
C TYR A 372 11.78 7.68 35.17
N GLN A 373 12.06 8.16 33.96
CA GLN A 373 11.12 8.96 33.14
C GLN A 373 10.48 8.15 31.99
N SER A 374 11.11 7.06 31.54
CA SER A 374 10.57 6.20 30.47
C SER A 374 10.99 4.73 30.61
N VAL A 375 10.30 3.84 29.90
CA VAL A 375 10.59 2.40 29.85
C VAL A 375 10.58 1.90 28.41
N LYS A 376 11.71 1.35 27.94
CA LYS A 376 11.74 0.55 26.70
C LYS A 376 11.30 -0.88 26.98
N PHE A 377 10.14 -1.25 26.46
CA PHE A 377 9.67 -2.62 26.35
C PHE A 377 10.23 -3.31 25.11
N GLU A 378 10.61 -4.57 25.26
CA GLU A 378 11.12 -5.46 24.21
C GLU A 378 10.42 -6.82 24.36
N LEU A 379 9.30 -6.98 23.65
CA LEU A 379 8.57 -8.25 23.52
C LEU A 379 9.12 -9.05 22.33
N SER A 380 9.24 -10.36 22.53
CA SER A 380 9.59 -11.34 21.49
C SER A 380 8.83 -12.66 21.72
N GLY A 381 8.85 -13.56 20.73
CA GLY A 381 8.02 -14.77 20.70
C GLY A 381 6.92 -14.66 19.64
N MET A 382 5.68 -15.06 19.95
CA MET A 382 4.57 -15.11 18.97
C MET A 382 4.17 -13.75 18.37
N LYS A 383 4.50 -12.64 19.04
CA LYS A 383 4.49 -11.27 18.49
C LYS A 383 5.75 -10.58 19.02
N THR A 384 6.48 -9.90 18.15
CA THR A 384 7.60 -9.02 18.53
C THR A 384 7.11 -7.57 18.65
N LYS A 385 7.65 -6.82 19.61
CA LYS A 385 7.42 -5.37 19.74
C LYS A 385 8.59 -4.71 20.47
N SER A 386 9.10 -3.60 19.91
CA SER A 386 9.92 -2.64 20.63
C SER A 386 9.09 -1.37 20.82
N PHE A 387 9.00 -0.85 22.04
CA PHE A 387 8.22 0.34 22.35
C PHE A 387 8.86 1.08 23.52
N ILE A 388 9.01 2.40 23.41
CA ILE A 388 9.41 3.25 24.52
C ILE A 388 8.15 3.97 25.00
N ASP A 389 7.77 3.71 26.24
CA ASP A 389 6.72 4.46 26.91
C ASP A 389 7.34 5.56 27.77
N SER A 390 6.86 6.78 27.64
CA SER A 390 7.26 7.95 28.43
C SER A 390 6.13 8.48 29.32
N ASN A 391 4.95 7.86 29.27
CA ASN A 391 3.81 8.20 30.10
C ASN A 391 3.77 7.25 31.29
N PHE A 392 3.51 7.78 32.48
CA PHE A 392 3.21 6.93 33.64
C PHE A 392 1.69 6.73 33.71
N PRO A 393 1.16 5.48 33.79
CA PRO A 393 1.85 4.23 34.14
C PRO A 393 2.31 3.31 32.97
N TYR A 394 3.59 3.42 32.61
CA TYR A 394 4.29 2.69 31.53
C TYR A 394 3.79 1.28 31.18
N SER A 395 3.38 1.08 29.92
CA SER A 395 2.83 -0.20 29.45
C SER A 395 3.28 -0.62 28.06
N LEU A 396 3.36 -1.93 27.83
CA LEU A 396 3.86 -2.55 26.58
C LEU A 396 3.05 -2.15 25.33
N HIS A 397 1.75 -1.86 25.49
CA HIS A 397 0.89 -1.41 24.40
C HIS A 397 0.62 0.11 24.40
N GLY A 398 1.07 0.83 25.43
CA GLY A 398 0.83 2.25 25.64
C GLY A 398 -0.45 2.53 26.44
N ASP A 399 -0.47 3.69 27.08
CA ASP A 399 -1.60 4.28 27.78
C ASP A 399 -1.67 5.81 27.55
N ASP A 400 -2.72 6.47 28.06
CA ASP A 400 -2.96 7.91 27.91
C ASP A 400 -2.53 8.77 29.12
N GLY A 401 -1.84 8.20 30.12
CA GLY A 401 -1.54 8.84 31.39
C GLY A 401 -2.73 8.98 32.35
N ALA A 402 -3.94 8.58 31.92
CA ALA A 402 -5.17 8.58 32.71
C ALA A 402 -5.67 7.14 33.00
N SER A 403 -4.79 6.14 32.83
CA SER A 403 -5.05 4.70 33.03
C SER A 403 -6.00 4.05 32.01
N ASN A 404 -6.14 4.60 30.80
CA ASN A 404 -6.73 3.87 29.67
C ASN A 404 -5.65 3.04 28.97
N TYR A 405 -5.74 1.71 29.02
CA TYR A 405 -4.78 0.80 28.41
C TYR A 405 -5.26 0.27 27.04
N TYR A 406 -6.36 0.78 26.46
CA TYR A 406 -6.99 0.33 25.19
C TYR A 406 -6.15 0.59 23.92
N PHE A 407 -4.83 0.62 23.98
CA PHE A 407 -3.96 0.86 22.83
C PHE A 407 -3.60 -0.44 22.06
N ASP A 408 -3.00 -0.31 20.88
CA ASP A 408 -2.64 -1.42 19.97
C ASP A 408 -3.83 -2.37 19.63
N THR A 409 -3.50 -3.52 19.08
CA THR A 409 -4.34 -4.54 18.44
C THR A 409 -4.11 -5.94 19.04
N TRP A 410 -3.52 -6.02 20.23
CA TRP A 410 -3.24 -7.28 20.94
C TRP A 410 -4.51 -7.81 21.62
N ASN A 411 -5.43 -8.29 20.78
CA ASN A 411 -6.83 -8.54 21.13
C ASN A 411 -7.46 -9.65 20.26
N PRO A 412 -7.51 -10.91 20.73
CA PRO A 412 -6.74 -11.46 21.84
C PRO A 412 -5.25 -11.64 21.48
N PRO A 413 -4.35 -11.82 22.46
CA PRO A 413 -2.98 -12.28 22.23
C PRO A 413 -2.91 -13.59 21.44
N ALA A 414 -1.95 -13.70 20.54
CA ALA A 414 -1.67 -14.96 19.83
C ALA A 414 -1.15 -16.01 20.80
N LEU A 415 -1.74 -17.22 20.78
CA LEU A 415 -1.37 -18.29 21.70
C LEU A 415 0.06 -18.82 21.42
N GLY A 416 0.89 -18.88 22.46
CA GLY A 416 2.21 -19.49 22.42
C GLY A 416 3.18 -18.87 23.43
N LYS A 417 4.48 -18.95 23.15
CA LYS A 417 5.53 -18.43 24.04
C LYS A 417 5.86 -16.97 23.75
N TYR A 418 6.16 -16.24 24.82
CA TYR A 418 6.62 -14.86 24.80
C TYR A 418 7.81 -14.69 25.75
N THR A 419 8.71 -13.77 25.41
CA THR A 419 9.77 -13.26 26.29
C THR A 419 9.66 -11.74 26.29
N LEU A 420 9.48 -11.14 27.46
CA LEU A 420 9.36 -9.70 27.65
C LEU A 420 10.52 -9.17 28.48
N LYS A 421 11.23 -8.17 27.96
CA LYS A 421 12.20 -7.37 28.70
C LYS A 421 11.69 -5.93 28.81
N ALA A 422 11.98 -5.27 29.93
CA ALA A 422 11.76 -3.84 30.12
C ALA A 422 13.05 -3.19 30.61
N THR A 423 13.37 -2.01 30.08
CA THR A 423 14.58 -1.25 30.37
C THR A 423 14.18 0.18 30.73
N PRO A 424 14.17 0.56 32.02
CA PRO A 424 13.88 1.93 32.43
C PRO A 424 15.03 2.90 32.14
N TYR A 425 14.70 4.15 31.83
CA TYR A 425 15.64 5.25 31.56
C TYR A 425 15.30 6.47 32.42
N THR A 426 16.33 7.11 32.95
CA THR A 426 16.27 8.30 33.84
C THR A 426 16.22 9.59 33.05
#